data_AF-A0A8J4E174-F1
#
_entry.id   AF-A0A8J4E174-F1
#
_cell.length_a   1.000
_cell.length_b   1.000
_cell.length_c   1.000
_cell.angle_alpha   90.00
_cell.angle_beta   90.00
_cell.angle_gamma   90.00
#
_symmetry.space_group_name_H-M   'P 1'
#
loop_
_entity.id
_entity.type
_entity.pdbx_description
1 polymer ?
#
loop_
_entity_poly.entity_id
_entity_poly.type
_entity_poly.pdbx_seq_one_letter_code
_entity_poly.pdbx_strand_id
1 'polypeptide(L)'
;MFGFGCMAAVFEGFLDDGPLDYRTFGLVAGLTAVLGSVIVAPLVAIRLARSRTAAPPPRRVVAIVAAGLIAVVLVGAWKGVIVPWAPVASGTEAACPALDRAGLSQAWPDAPRERTRDDVDHNDLGVFSYCSWTVDAETPSQKFVLLNSFVWLYEGTREGTALGWAIREYRDRNDDAVRRRTLGNVGDEGFADDGGDRLTVVARRANVLIQVEIYPSSSDAGRIAQDLVRRMAAGVSTR
;
A
#
# COMPACT_ATOMS: atom_id res chain seq x y z
N MET A 1 9.07 24.70 -35.07
CA MET A 1 7.78 24.16 -34.59
C MET A 1 7.71 22.69 -34.96
N PHE A 2 8.65 21.90 -34.43
CA PHE A 2 8.80 20.45 -34.61
C PHE A 2 9.39 19.97 -33.28
N GLY A 3 8.67 19.14 -32.52
CA GLY A 3 9.20 18.67 -31.23
C GLY A 3 8.19 18.16 -30.20
N PHE A 4 6.88 18.24 -30.45
CA PHE A 4 5.87 17.68 -29.52
C PHE A 4 5.27 16.34 -29.99
N GLY A 5 5.54 15.91 -31.23
CA GLY A 5 4.97 14.69 -31.80
C GLY A 5 5.60 13.38 -31.30
N CYS A 6 6.84 13.40 -30.81
CA CYS A 6 7.52 12.17 -30.39
C CYS A 6 7.14 11.66 -28.99
N MET A 7 6.52 12.48 -28.13
CA MET A 7 6.10 12.00 -26.80
C MET A 7 4.75 11.26 -26.81
N ALA A 8 3.85 11.58 -27.75
CA ALA A 8 2.54 10.92 -27.82
C ALA A 8 2.66 9.47 -28.33
N ALA A 9 3.56 9.22 -29.29
CA ALA A 9 3.74 7.88 -29.87
C ALA A 9 4.39 6.85 -28.92
N VAL A 10 5.11 7.31 -27.88
CA VAL A 10 5.64 6.42 -26.84
C VAL A 10 4.56 6.00 -25.84
N PHE A 11 3.48 6.77 -25.72
CA PHE A 11 2.38 6.45 -24.81
C PHE A 11 1.37 5.45 -25.39
N GLU A 12 1.13 5.45 -26.71
CA GLU A 12 0.14 4.55 -27.33
C GLU A 12 0.63 3.09 -27.45
N GLY A 13 1.94 2.85 -27.58
CA GLY A 13 2.47 1.48 -27.64
C GLY A 13 2.57 0.75 -26.29
N PHE A 14 2.24 1.41 -25.18
CA PHE A 14 2.37 0.87 -23.81
C PHE A 14 1.01 0.53 -23.16
N LEU A 15 -0.09 0.66 -23.90
CA LEU A 15 -1.45 0.39 -23.42
C LEU A 15 -2.01 -0.98 -23.85
N ASP A 16 -1.22 -1.81 -24.54
CA ASP A 16 -1.61 -3.19 -24.83
C ASP A 16 -1.30 -4.12 -23.63
N ASP A 17 -2.37 -4.71 -23.12
CA ASP A 17 -2.55 -5.62 -21.98
C ASP A 17 -1.38 -6.59 -21.65
N GLY A 18 -0.42 -6.11 -20.85
CA GLY A 18 0.57 -6.94 -20.17
C GLY A 18 1.03 -6.32 -18.84
N PRO A 19 1.51 -7.13 -17.86
CA PRO A 19 1.97 -6.61 -16.58
C PRO A 19 3.18 -5.70 -16.79
N LEU A 20 2.95 -4.40 -16.64
CA LEU A 20 3.96 -3.35 -16.75
C LEU A 20 5.11 -3.62 -15.77
N ASP A 21 6.28 -3.96 -16.30
CA ASP A 21 7.51 -4.09 -15.51
C ASP A 21 7.85 -2.73 -14.87
N TYR A 22 7.64 -2.64 -13.55
CA TYR A 22 7.78 -1.42 -12.75
C TYR A 22 9.20 -0.87 -12.74
N ARG A 23 10.22 -1.69 -13.05
CA ARG A 23 11.59 -1.21 -13.27
C ARG A 23 11.64 -0.28 -14.48
N THR A 24 11.03 -0.68 -15.58
CA THR A 24 11.02 0.09 -16.83
C THR A 24 10.23 1.37 -16.66
N PHE A 25 9.09 1.31 -15.95
CA PHE A 25 8.27 2.51 -15.71
C PHE A 25 8.94 3.50 -14.73
N GLY A 26 9.58 2.99 -13.66
CA GLY A 26 10.38 3.81 -12.74
C GLY A 26 11.58 4.47 -13.44
N LEU A 27 12.22 3.74 -14.35
CA LEU A 27 13.33 4.26 -15.16
C LEU A 27 12.83 5.34 -16.12
N VAL A 28 11.69 5.14 -16.80
CA VAL A 28 11.09 6.16 -17.69
C VAL A 28 10.64 7.39 -16.90
N ALA A 29 9.95 7.22 -15.76
CA ALA A 29 9.52 8.35 -14.93
C ALA A 29 10.71 9.12 -14.34
N GLY A 30 11.73 8.41 -13.86
CA GLY A 30 12.98 9.00 -13.39
C GLY A 30 13.71 9.74 -14.50
N LEU A 31 13.83 9.15 -15.69
CA LEU A 31 14.44 9.79 -16.86
C LEU A 31 13.65 11.04 -17.25
N THR A 32 12.32 11.00 -17.20
CA THR A 32 11.47 12.15 -17.56
C THR A 32 11.62 13.28 -16.54
N ALA A 33 11.70 12.96 -15.26
CA ALA A 33 11.94 13.93 -14.19
C ALA A 33 13.35 14.56 -14.31
N VAL A 34 14.38 13.76 -14.58
CA VAL A 34 15.76 14.22 -14.79
C VAL A 34 15.86 15.07 -16.06
N LEU A 35 15.31 14.61 -17.18
CA LEU A 35 15.31 15.38 -18.43
C LEU A 35 14.52 16.69 -18.28
N GLY A 36 13.40 16.68 -17.57
CA GLY A 36 12.63 17.89 -17.27
C GLY A 36 13.40 18.89 -16.40
N SER A 37 14.06 18.42 -15.35
CA SER A 37 14.76 19.28 -14.38
C SER A 37 16.17 19.70 -14.80
N VAL A 38 16.88 18.86 -15.57
CA VAL A 38 18.28 19.12 -15.99
C VAL A 38 18.35 19.71 -17.39
N ILE A 39 17.39 19.41 -18.27
CA ILE A 39 17.43 19.92 -19.66
C ILE A 39 16.40 21.02 -19.85
N VAL A 40 15.13 20.74 -19.54
CA VAL A 40 14.05 21.70 -19.84
C VAL A 40 14.13 22.93 -18.92
N ALA A 41 14.29 22.76 -17.61
CA ALA A 41 14.35 23.88 -16.68
C ALA A 41 15.57 24.81 -16.93
N PRO A 42 16.80 24.31 -17.20
CA PRO A 42 17.93 25.16 -17.52
C PRO A 42 17.80 25.82 -18.89
N LEU A 43 17.25 25.14 -19.90
CA LEU A 43 16.98 25.77 -21.20
C LEU A 43 15.95 26.90 -21.08
N VAL A 44 14.90 26.71 -20.27
CA VAL A 44 13.92 27.76 -19.96
C VAL A 44 14.59 28.90 -19.20
N ALA A 45 15.42 28.61 -18.20
CA ALA A 45 16.16 29.63 -17.45
C ALA A 45 17.15 30.40 -18.33
N ILE A 46 17.86 29.74 -19.24
CA ILE A 46 18.76 30.37 -20.22
C ILE A 46 17.95 31.26 -21.19
N ARG A 47 16.78 30.80 -21.62
CA ARG A 47 15.89 31.60 -22.49
C ARG A 47 15.35 32.84 -21.78
N LEU A 48 14.97 32.69 -20.51
CA LEU A 48 14.54 33.79 -19.64
C LEU A 48 15.68 34.76 -19.30
N ALA A 49 16.89 34.25 -19.09
CA ALA A 49 18.09 35.07 -18.85
C ALA A 49 18.47 35.88 -20.09
N ARG A 50 18.36 35.27 -21.29
CA ARG A 50 18.53 35.96 -22.58
C ARG A 50 17.40 36.95 -22.89
N SER A 51 16.20 36.74 -22.34
CA SER A 51 15.07 37.66 -22.50
C SER A 51 15.00 38.74 -21.41
N ARG A 52 16.02 38.92 -20.57
CA ARG A 52 16.06 40.00 -19.57
C ARG A 52 16.05 41.43 -20.16
N THR A 53 16.06 41.57 -21.48
CA THR A 53 15.79 42.84 -22.18
C THR A 53 14.34 42.97 -22.70
N ALA A 54 13.47 41.98 -22.54
CA ALA A 54 12.11 42.02 -23.09
C ALA A 54 11.07 41.29 -22.22
N ALA A 55 10.18 42.09 -21.60
CA ALA A 55 8.83 41.79 -21.08
C ALA A 55 8.62 40.54 -20.18
N PRO A 56 7.70 40.61 -19.19
CA PRO A 56 7.38 39.47 -18.33
C PRO A 56 6.95 38.24 -19.16
N PRO A 57 7.31 37.02 -18.72
CA PRO A 57 7.02 35.81 -19.48
C PRO A 57 5.52 35.65 -19.68
N PRO A 58 5.07 35.23 -20.87
CA PRO A 58 3.65 35.06 -21.15
C PRO A 58 3.07 34.00 -20.22
N ARG A 59 1.94 34.30 -19.58
CA ARG A 59 1.21 33.45 -18.62
C ARG A 59 1.10 31.96 -19.02
N ARG A 60 1.14 31.68 -20.32
CA ARG A 60 1.12 30.33 -20.91
C ARG A 60 2.31 29.46 -20.48
N VAL A 61 3.51 30.01 -20.34
CA VAL A 61 4.70 29.24 -19.95
C VAL A 61 4.60 28.78 -18.50
N VAL A 62 4.13 29.68 -17.61
CA VAL A 62 3.89 29.36 -16.20
C VAL A 62 2.81 28.28 -16.07
N ALA A 63 1.72 28.40 -16.83
CA ALA A 63 0.65 27.41 -16.83
C ALA A 63 1.12 26.02 -17.29
N ILE A 64 1.97 25.94 -18.32
CA ILE A 64 2.50 24.65 -18.82
C ILE A 64 3.41 23.98 -17.78
N VAL A 65 4.30 24.74 -17.13
CA VAL A 65 5.18 24.21 -16.09
C VAL A 65 4.37 23.73 -14.88
N ALA A 66 3.37 24.52 -14.45
CA ALA A 66 2.48 24.14 -13.36
C ALA A 66 1.68 22.88 -13.70
N ALA A 67 1.10 22.79 -14.91
CA ALA A 67 0.37 21.62 -15.37
C ALA A 67 1.28 20.37 -15.45
N GLY A 68 2.51 20.52 -15.91
CA GLY A 68 3.50 19.44 -15.96
C GLY A 68 3.87 18.91 -14.57
N LEU A 69 4.10 19.81 -13.60
CA LEU A 69 4.35 19.41 -12.21
C LEU A 69 3.13 18.71 -11.59
N ILE A 70 1.93 19.24 -11.81
CA ILE A 70 0.68 18.61 -11.33
C ILE A 70 0.51 17.22 -11.94
N ALA A 71 0.74 17.06 -13.24
CA ALA A 71 0.62 15.76 -13.91
C ALA A 71 1.63 14.74 -13.36
N VAL A 72 2.88 15.14 -13.11
CA VAL A 72 3.90 14.26 -12.48
C VAL A 72 3.48 13.84 -11.07
N VAL A 73 2.95 14.76 -10.27
CA VAL A 73 2.44 14.45 -8.92
C VAL A 73 1.24 13.49 -8.99
N LEU A 74 0.28 13.75 -9.90
CA LEU A 74 -0.92 12.91 -10.05
C LEU A 74 -0.58 11.51 -10.58
N VAL A 75 0.33 11.39 -11.54
CA VAL A 75 0.77 10.10 -12.09
C VAL A 75 1.62 9.33 -11.08
N GLY A 76 2.48 10.02 -10.32
CA GLY A 76 3.24 9.42 -9.23
C GLY A 76 2.34 8.87 -8.12
N ALA A 77 1.30 9.62 -7.76
CA ALA A 77 0.30 9.21 -6.77
C ALA A 77 -0.51 7.97 -7.21
N TRP A 78 -0.72 7.78 -8.52
CA TRP A 78 -1.48 6.64 -9.05
C TRP A 78 -0.69 5.33 -9.15
N LYS A 79 0.64 5.37 -9.15
CA LYS A 79 1.48 4.18 -9.43
C LYS A 79 2.35 3.69 -8.27
N GLY A 80 2.17 4.21 -7.06
CA GLY A 80 2.98 3.81 -5.90
C GLY A 80 4.39 4.40 -5.91
N VAL A 81 4.59 5.51 -6.64
CA VAL A 81 5.78 6.35 -6.42
C VAL A 81 5.61 6.97 -5.05
N ILE A 82 6.54 6.64 -4.16
CA ILE A 82 6.56 7.10 -2.78
C ILE A 82 6.70 8.60 -2.80
N VAL A 83 5.59 9.27 -2.59
CA VAL A 83 5.58 10.69 -2.35
C VAL A 83 6.28 10.94 -0.99
N PRO A 84 7.19 11.91 -0.88
CA PRO A 84 7.96 12.14 0.33
C PRO A 84 7.10 12.52 1.56
N TRP A 85 5.80 12.77 1.35
CA TRP A 85 4.80 13.01 2.38
C TRP A 85 3.90 11.79 2.67
N ALA A 86 4.16 10.63 2.05
CA ALA A 86 3.43 9.42 2.40
C ALA A 86 3.72 9.07 3.86
N PRO A 87 2.69 8.88 4.70
CA PRO A 87 2.88 8.62 6.11
C PRO A 87 3.71 7.36 6.29
N VAL A 88 4.70 7.43 7.18
CA VAL A 88 5.49 6.28 7.64
C VAL A 88 5.18 6.09 9.11
N ALA A 89 4.74 4.88 9.46
CA ALA A 89 4.57 4.47 10.83
C ALA A 89 5.95 4.33 11.48
N SER A 90 6.11 5.00 12.64
CA SER A 90 7.34 4.86 13.44
C SER A 90 7.32 3.61 14.33
N GLY A 91 6.24 2.84 14.29
CA GLY A 91 6.02 1.65 15.10
C GLY A 91 4.62 1.10 14.88
N THR A 92 4.42 -0.15 15.29
CA THR A 92 3.12 -0.80 15.37
C THR A 92 3.11 -1.71 16.60
N GLU A 93 1.91 -2.07 17.04
CA GLU A 93 1.76 -3.11 18.05
C GLU A 93 1.91 -4.49 17.43
N ALA A 94 2.39 -5.42 18.25
CA ALA A 94 2.38 -6.83 17.90
C ALA A 94 0.95 -7.34 17.66
N ALA A 95 0.82 -8.43 16.90
CA ALA A 95 -0.47 -8.95 16.45
C ALA A 95 -1.46 -9.23 17.59
N CYS A 96 -1.06 -9.90 18.68
CA CYS A 96 -1.98 -10.21 19.78
C CYS A 96 -2.52 -8.95 20.49
N PRO A 97 -1.70 -8.03 21.02
CA PRO A 97 -2.22 -6.82 21.67
C PRO A 97 -3.02 -5.93 20.71
N ALA A 98 -2.63 -5.85 19.43
CA ALA A 98 -3.39 -5.13 18.42
C ALA A 98 -4.79 -5.74 18.20
N LEU A 99 -4.88 -7.07 18.17
CA LEU A 99 -6.13 -7.81 17.99
C LEU A 99 -7.03 -7.67 19.24
N ASP A 100 -6.47 -7.77 20.44
CA ASP A 100 -7.21 -7.57 21.69
C ASP A 100 -7.80 -6.15 21.76
N ARG A 101 -7.00 -5.13 21.45
CA ARG A 101 -7.48 -3.74 21.36
C ARG A 101 -8.54 -3.55 20.27
N ALA A 102 -8.42 -4.26 19.16
CA ALA A 102 -9.42 -4.24 18.10
C ALA A 102 -10.77 -4.82 18.53
N GLY A 103 -10.86 -5.38 19.75
CA GLY A 103 -12.11 -5.89 20.31
C GLY A 103 -12.33 -7.36 19.98
N LEU A 104 -11.26 -8.15 19.92
CA LEU A 104 -11.35 -9.59 19.70
C LEU A 104 -12.35 -10.25 20.64
N SER A 105 -12.33 -9.95 21.94
CA SER A 105 -13.28 -10.53 22.90
C SER A 105 -14.74 -10.13 22.65
N GLN A 106 -14.99 -9.01 21.95
CA GLN A 106 -16.35 -8.60 21.53
C GLN A 106 -16.79 -9.35 20.28
N ALA A 107 -15.87 -9.58 19.35
CA ALA A 107 -16.14 -10.26 18.09
C ALA A 107 -16.17 -11.79 18.24
N TRP A 108 -15.34 -12.32 19.14
CA TRP A 108 -15.18 -13.73 19.47
C TRP A 108 -14.85 -13.86 20.98
N PRO A 109 -15.84 -14.18 21.83
CA PRO A 109 -15.66 -14.27 23.28
C PRO A 109 -14.55 -15.26 23.71
N ASP A 110 -13.91 -14.97 24.85
CA ASP A 110 -12.70 -15.68 25.33
C ASP A 110 -12.95 -17.14 25.69
N ALA A 111 -14.12 -17.49 26.21
CA ALA A 111 -14.51 -18.89 26.35
C ALA A 111 -15.29 -19.30 25.11
N PRO A 112 -14.87 -20.34 24.36
CA PRO A 112 -13.89 -21.39 24.67
C PRO A 112 -12.61 -21.32 23.83
N ARG A 113 -12.08 -20.12 23.51
CA ARG A 113 -10.90 -19.99 22.64
C ARG A 113 -9.60 -19.94 23.45
N GLU A 114 -8.59 -20.65 22.96
CA GLU A 114 -7.24 -20.70 23.53
C GLU A 114 -6.26 -19.99 22.60
N ARG A 115 -5.34 -19.22 23.18
CA ARG A 115 -4.24 -18.61 22.43
C ARG A 115 -3.15 -19.66 22.24
N THR A 116 -2.93 -20.06 21.00
CA THR A 116 -1.94 -21.09 20.66
C THR A 116 -0.57 -20.53 20.30
N ARG A 117 -0.50 -19.26 19.87
CA ARG A 117 0.76 -18.63 19.47
C ARG A 117 0.74 -17.11 19.63
N ASP A 118 1.88 -16.55 20.02
CA ASP A 118 2.14 -15.11 20.20
C ASP A 118 3.63 -14.86 19.95
N ASP A 119 4.01 -14.73 18.69
CA ASP A 119 5.39 -14.63 18.26
C ASP A 119 5.68 -13.23 17.71
N VAL A 120 6.86 -12.71 18.03
CA VAL A 120 7.40 -11.49 17.43
C VAL A 120 8.81 -11.81 16.91
N ASP A 121 8.98 -11.69 15.61
CA ASP A 121 10.24 -11.91 14.91
C ASP A 121 10.77 -10.58 14.36
N HIS A 122 12.09 -10.39 14.46
CA HIS A 122 12.79 -9.22 13.95
C HIS A 122 13.78 -9.69 12.90
N ASN A 123 13.66 -9.17 11.69
CA ASN A 123 14.56 -9.50 10.59
C ASN A 123 14.99 -8.25 9.83
N ASP A 124 15.81 -8.43 8.80
CA ASP A 124 16.37 -7.32 8.03
C ASP A 124 15.32 -6.47 7.28
N LEU A 125 14.10 -6.98 7.11
CA LEU A 125 12.98 -6.25 6.48
C LEU A 125 12.11 -5.49 7.49
N GLY A 126 12.26 -5.75 8.79
CA GLY A 126 11.55 -5.08 9.87
C GLY A 126 11.01 -6.04 10.93
N VAL A 127 9.83 -5.74 11.46
CA VAL A 127 9.22 -6.49 12.57
C VAL A 127 8.01 -7.24 12.06
N PHE A 128 8.00 -8.55 12.27
CA PHE A 128 6.87 -9.43 12.02
C PHE A 128 6.30 -9.90 13.35
N SER A 129 4.98 -9.92 13.46
CA SER A 129 4.31 -10.53 14.61
C SER A 129 3.12 -11.37 14.19
N TYR A 130 2.90 -12.44 14.94
CA TYR A 130 1.90 -13.45 14.67
C TYR A 130 1.14 -13.82 15.93
N CYS A 131 -0.18 -13.83 15.83
CA CYS A 131 -1.08 -14.24 16.89
C CYS A 131 -2.03 -15.33 16.37
N SER A 132 -2.24 -16.38 17.14
CA SER A 132 -3.17 -17.45 16.78
C SER A 132 -4.07 -17.83 17.95
N TRP A 133 -5.35 -18.00 17.63
CA TRP A 133 -6.39 -18.43 18.56
C TRP A 133 -7.16 -19.59 17.97
N THR A 134 -7.31 -20.67 18.72
CA THR A 134 -8.10 -21.83 18.34
C THR A 134 -9.24 -22.07 19.29
N VAL A 135 -10.27 -22.75 18.82
CA VAL A 135 -11.31 -23.34 19.65
C VAL A 135 -11.32 -24.85 19.39
N ASP A 136 -11.60 -25.64 20.42
CA ASP A 136 -11.83 -27.06 20.26
C ASP A 136 -12.99 -27.28 19.26
N ALA A 137 -12.69 -28.01 18.17
CA ALA A 137 -13.62 -28.30 17.10
C ALA A 137 -14.87 -29.05 17.60
N GLU A 138 -14.79 -29.72 18.75
CA GLU A 138 -15.91 -30.41 19.38
C GLU A 138 -16.88 -29.46 20.08
N THR A 139 -16.58 -28.16 20.20
CA THR A 139 -17.44 -27.20 20.90
C THR A 139 -18.68 -26.82 20.06
N PRO A 140 -19.91 -27.26 20.41
CA PRO A 140 -21.06 -27.28 19.49
C PRO A 140 -21.73 -25.93 19.16
N SER A 141 -21.03 -24.80 19.27
CA SER A 141 -21.63 -23.46 19.10
C SER A 141 -20.72 -22.45 18.42
N GLN A 142 -19.56 -22.89 17.96
CA GLN A 142 -18.47 -21.99 17.62
C GLN A 142 -18.48 -21.69 16.13
N LYS A 143 -18.55 -20.40 15.82
CA LYS A 143 -18.66 -19.90 14.44
C LYS A 143 -17.36 -20.05 13.67
N PHE A 144 -16.24 -20.07 14.38
CA PHE A 144 -14.88 -20.20 13.87
C PHE A 144 -14.10 -21.16 14.77
N VAL A 145 -13.14 -21.87 14.19
CA VAL A 145 -12.26 -22.84 14.86
C VAL A 145 -10.85 -22.29 15.01
N LEU A 146 -10.43 -21.40 14.11
CA LEU A 146 -9.10 -20.79 14.11
C LEU A 146 -9.17 -19.34 13.62
N LEU A 147 -8.46 -18.46 14.32
CA LEU A 147 -8.16 -17.10 13.86
C LEU A 147 -6.66 -16.87 13.94
N ASN A 148 -6.08 -16.46 12.83
CA ASN A 148 -4.71 -15.97 12.77
C ASN A 148 -4.70 -14.47 12.54
N SER A 149 -3.78 -13.78 13.18
CA SER A 149 -3.49 -12.38 12.90
C SER A 149 -2.00 -12.20 12.68
N PHE A 150 -1.68 -11.37 11.70
CA PHE A 150 -0.33 -11.06 11.30
C PHE A 150 -0.18 -9.55 11.19
N VAL A 151 0.93 -9.03 11.71
CA VAL A 151 1.29 -7.63 11.54
C VAL A 151 2.75 -7.56 11.11
N TRP A 152 3.00 -6.94 9.96
CA TRP A 152 4.32 -6.65 9.44
C TRP A 152 4.55 -5.14 9.47
N LEU A 153 5.52 -4.69 10.24
CA LEU A 153 6.09 -3.34 10.13
C LEU A 153 7.35 -3.43 9.28
N TYR A 154 7.30 -2.85 8.09
CA TYR A 154 8.47 -2.78 7.24
C TYR A 154 9.38 -1.64 7.69
N GLU A 155 10.67 -1.93 7.83
CA GLU A 155 11.70 -0.94 8.08
C GLU A 155 12.52 -0.73 6.80
N GLY A 156 13.03 0.49 6.59
CA GLY A 156 13.76 0.79 5.35
C GLY A 156 15.03 -0.04 5.24
N THR A 157 15.32 -0.57 4.05
CA THR A 157 16.53 -1.38 3.80
C THR A 157 17.44 -0.70 2.76
N ARG A 158 18.61 -1.28 2.50
CA ARG A 158 19.48 -0.82 1.40
C ARG A 158 18.84 -0.99 0.02
N GLU A 159 17.90 -1.93 -0.10
CA GLU A 159 17.29 -2.33 -1.38
C GLU A 159 15.96 -1.63 -1.67
N GLY A 160 15.41 -0.91 -0.70
CA GLY A 160 14.13 -0.24 -0.83
C GLY A 160 13.69 0.50 0.42
N THR A 161 12.67 1.33 0.28
CA THR A 161 12.05 2.03 1.40
C THR A 161 11.04 1.14 2.11
N ALA A 162 10.78 1.43 3.40
CA ALA A 162 9.75 0.76 4.21
C ALA A 162 8.38 0.71 3.50
N LEU A 163 7.93 1.85 2.98
CA LEU A 163 6.66 1.93 2.26
C LEU A 163 6.67 1.15 0.94
N GLY A 164 7.80 1.13 0.23
CA GLY A 164 7.92 0.40 -1.03
C GLY A 164 7.78 -1.11 -0.84
N TRP A 165 8.37 -1.64 0.22
CA TRP A 165 8.20 -3.05 0.61
C TRP A 165 6.76 -3.37 1.01
N ALA A 166 6.13 -2.52 1.84
CA ALA A 166 4.74 -2.71 2.23
C ALA A 166 3.77 -2.71 1.03
N ILE A 167 3.98 -1.81 0.06
CA ILE A 167 3.18 -1.77 -1.18
C ILE A 167 3.42 -3.02 -2.03
N ARG A 168 4.67 -3.47 -2.16
CA ARG A 168 5.01 -4.66 -2.94
C ARG A 168 4.35 -5.91 -2.34
N GLU A 169 4.56 -6.16 -1.05
CA GLU A 169 3.97 -7.32 -0.38
C GLU A 169 2.44 -7.30 -0.46
N TYR A 170 1.82 -6.13 -0.25
CA TYR A 170 0.39 -5.98 -0.39
C TYR A 170 -0.10 -6.39 -1.79
N ARG A 171 0.62 -5.97 -2.84
CA ARG A 171 0.28 -6.30 -4.24
C ARG A 171 0.48 -7.78 -4.53
N ASP A 172 1.62 -8.35 -4.14
CA ASP A 172 1.93 -9.76 -4.38
C ASP A 172 0.82 -10.66 -3.76
N ARG A 173 0.45 -10.39 -2.49
CA ARG A 173 -0.65 -11.11 -1.82
C ARG A 173 -2.02 -10.87 -2.46
N ASN A 174 -2.24 -9.66 -2.96
CA ASN A 174 -3.49 -9.30 -3.62
C ASN A 174 -3.62 -9.98 -4.99
N ASP A 175 -2.52 -10.19 -5.69
CA ASP A 175 -2.47 -10.87 -6.99
C ASP A 175 -2.59 -12.40 -6.82
N ASP A 176 -2.10 -12.94 -5.71
CA ASP A 176 -2.26 -14.35 -5.32
C ASP A 176 -3.69 -14.71 -4.85
N ALA A 177 -4.56 -13.72 -4.62
CA ALA A 177 -5.90 -13.94 -4.07
C ALA A 177 -6.84 -14.64 -5.07
N VAL A 178 -7.40 -15.78 -4.67
CA VAL A 178 -8.26 -16.63 -5.51
C VAL A 178 -9.60 -15.95 -5.82
N ARG A 179 -10.19 -15.29 -4.82
CA ARG A 179 -11.46 -14.55 -4.93
C ARG A 179 -11.35 -13.20 -4.24
N ARG A 180 -10.68 -12.29 -4.93
CA ARG A 180 -10.44 -10.93 -4.45
C ARG A 180 -11.70 -10.07 -4.41
N ARG A 181 -11.87 -9.35 -3.30
CA ARG A 181 -12.76 -8.19 -3.15
C ARG A 181 -12.02 -7.03 -2.52
N THR A 182 -11.86 -5.91 -3.24
CA THR A 182 -11.29 -4.68 -2.68
C THR A 182 -12.18 -4.12 -1.57
N LEU A 183 -11.57 -3.64 -0.49
CA LEU A 183 -12.23 -3.07 0.67
C LEU A 183 -11.89 -1.58 0.79
N GLY A 184 -12.91 -0.74 0.82
CA GLY A 184 -12.76 0.66 1.21
C GLY A 184 -12.73 0.81 2.75
N ASN A 185 -12.08 1.88 3.23
CA ASN A 185 -12.03 2.25 4.65
C ASN A 185 -11.44 1.14 5.56
N VAL A 186 -10.41 0.47 5.07
CA VAL A 186 -9.66 -0.57 5.78
C VAL A 186 -8.19 -0.25 5.55
N GLY A 187 -7.63 0.61 6.41
CA GLY A 187 -6.30 1.19 6.19
C GLY A 187 -6.28 2.22 5.05
N ASP A 188 -5.12 2.32 4.38
CA ASP A 188 -4.96 3.08 3.13
C ASP A 188 -5.45 2.26 1.93
N GLU A 189 -5.20 0.94 1.97
CA GLU A 189 -5.60 -0.03 0.96
C GLU A 189 -5.98 -1.34 1.65
N GLY A 190 -6.96 -2.08 1.13
CA GLY A 190 -7.35 -3.36 1.69
C GLY A 190 -8.09 -4.25 0.70
N PHE A 191 -8.03 -5.56 0.94
CA PHE A 191 -8.80 -6.55 0.22
C PHE A 191 -9.23 -7.71 1.12
N ALA A 192 -10.24 -8.45 0.68
CA ALA A 192 -10.61 -9.75 1.21
C ALA A 192 -10.41 -10.82 0.14
N ASP A 193 -10.00 -12.01 0.57
CA ASP A 193 -9.92 -13.22 -0.24
C ASP A 193 -10.69 -14.34 0.47
N ASP A 194 -11.59 -14.99 -0.27
CA ASP A 194 -12.40 -16.12 0.23
C ASP A 194 -12.00 -17.40 -0.49
N GLY A 195 -11.10 -18.16 0.13
CA GLY A 195 -10.59 -19.44 -0.36
C GLY A 195 -11.57 -20.60 -0.17
N GLY A 196 -12.76 -20.35 0.40
CA GLY A 196 -13.79 -21.35 0.68
C GLY A 196 -13.66 -21.96 2.08
N ASP A 197 -12.48 -22.45 2.46
CA ASP A 197 -12.20 -22.95 3.81
C ASP A 197 -11.59 -21.88 4.72
N ARG A 198 -10.97 -20.86 4.13
CA ARG A 198 -10.32 -19.73 4.80
C ARG A 198 -10.85 -18.42 4.23
N LEU A 199 -11.14 -17.49 5.12
CA LEU A 199 -11.30 -16.09 4.76
C LEU A 199 -10.12 -15.27 5.24
N THR A 200 -9.50 -14.53 4.33
CA THR A 200 -8.38 -13.64 4.62
C THR A 200 -8.80 -12.19 4.37
N VAL A 201 -8.51 -11.30 5.31
CA VAL A 201 -8.63 -9.86 5.12
C VAL A 201 -7.26 -9.23 5.34
N VAL A 202 -6.82 -8.43 4.38
CA VAL A 202 -5.53 -7.74 4.40
C VAL A 202 -5.74 -6.25 4.29
N ALA A 203 -4.98 -5.47 5.06
CA ALA A 203 -4.89 -4.03 4.98
C ALA A 203 -3.45 -3.56 4.97
N ARG A 204 -3.17 -2.54 4.18
CA ARG A 204 -1.97 -1.73 4.31
C ARG A 204 -2.32 -0.39 4.96
N ARG A 205 -1.54 0.03 5.95
CA ARG A 205 -1.58 1.38 6.53
C ARG A 205 -0.15 1.87 6.68
N ALA A 206 0.21 2.94 5.97
CA ALA A 206 1.61 3.35 5.86
C ALA A 206 2.51 2.18 5.40
N ASN A 207 3.64 1.97 6.06
CA ASN A 207 4.56 0.83 5.91
C ASN A 207 4.18 -0.40 6.77
N VAL A 208 2.92 -0.49 7.22
CA VAL A 208 2.42 -1.63 7.99
C VAL A 208 1.44 -2.43 7.15
N LEU A 209 1.62 -3.75 7.12
CA LEU A 209 0.66 -4.69 6.59
C LEU A 209 0.00 -5.44 7.75
N ILE A 210 -1.32 -5.55 7.72
CA ILE A 210 -2.12 -6.26 8.72
C ILE A 210 -2.94 -7.29 7.98
N GLN A 211 -2.94 -8.53 8.48
CA GLN A 211 -3.76 -9.60 7.95
C GLN A 211 -4.48 -10.31 9.10
N VAL A 212 -5.75 -10.65 8.86
CA VAL A 212 -6.52 -11.56 9.71
C VAL A 212 -7.07 -12.68 8.84
N GLU A 213 -6.87 -13.91 9.28
CA GLU A 213 -7.42 -15.11 8.68
C GLU A 213 -8.40 -15.76 9.64
N ILE A 214 -9.52 -16.25 9.13
CA ILE A 214 -10.54 -16.95 9.92
C ILE A 214 -10.92 -18.25 9.21
N TYR A 215 -11.04 -19.32 10.00
CA TYR A 215 -11.45 -20.66 9.56
C TYR A 215 -12.62 -21.18 10.40
N PRO A 216 -13.64 -21.83 9.81
CA PRO A 216 -13.92 -21.84 8.37
C PRO A 216 -14.39 -20.46 7.88
N SER A 217 -14.30 -20.24 6.57
CA SER A 217 -14.93 -19.07 5.93
C SER A 217 -16.45 -19.07 6.16
N SER A 218 -17.01 -17.89 6.45
CA SER A 218 -18.46 -17.67 6.52
C SER A 218 -18.79 -16.18 6.35
N SER A 219 -20.06 -15.86 6.16
CA SER A 219 -20.53 -14.47 6.06
C SER A 219 -20.24 -13.65 7.34
N ASP A 220 -20.36 -14.28 8.51
CA ASP A 220 -20.00 -13.68 9.80
C ASP A 220 -18.47 -13.48 9.92
N ALA A 221 -17.66 -14.44 9.43
CA ALA A 221 -16.20 -14.33 9.42
C ALA A 221 -15.76 -13.06 8.69
N GLY A 222 -16.39 -12.74 7.55
CA GLY A 222 -16.00 -11.57 6.76
C GLY A 222 -16.27 -10.24 7.40
N ARG A 223 -17.41 -10.12 8.09
CA ARG A 223 -17.70 -8.92 8.87
C ARG A 223 -16.73 -8.77 10.04
N ILE A 224 -16.41 -9.87 10.73
CA ILE A 224 -15.53 -9.87 11.89
C ILE A 224 -14.08 -9.57 11.49
N ALA A 225 -13.53 -10.29 10.52
CA ALA A 225 -12.18 -10.07 10.03
C ALA A 225 -12.00 -8.63 9.52
N GLN A 226 -12.98 -8.11 8.76
CA GLN A 226 -12.93 -6.72 8.28
C GLN A 226 -12.97 -5.69 9.41
N ASP A 227 -13.80 -5.88 10.44
CA ASP A 227 -13.86 -4.95 11.58
C ASP A 227 -12.58 -4.99 12.42
N LEU A 228 -12.05 -6.20 12.68
CA LEU A 228 -10.79 -6.37 13.40
C LEU A 228 -9.64 -5.69 12.66
N VAL A 229 -9.45 -6.00 11.37
CA VAL A 229 -8.39 -5.40 10.55
C VAL A 229 -8.54 -3.88 10.47
N ARG A 230 -9.76 -3.36 10.29
CA ARG A 230 -10.01 -1.91 10.28
C ARG A 230 -9.54 -1.25 11.58
N ARG A 231 -9.89 -1.82 12.72
CA ARG A 231 -9.55 -1.27 14.04
C ARG A 231 -8.06 -1.41 14.35
N MET A 232 -7.44 -2.53 13.98
CA MET A 232 -5.99 -2.70 14.06
C MET A 232 -5.26 -1.65 13.22
N ALA A 233 -5.70 -1.44 11.97
CA ALA A 233 -5.12 -0.43 11.09
C ALA A 233 -5.31 1.00 11.61
N ALA A 234 -6.45 1.29 12.26
CA ALA A 234 -6.67 2.58 12.92
C ALA A 234 -5.73 2.81 14.12
N GLY A 235 -5.21 1.75 14.73
CA GLY A 235 -4.22 1.81 15.80
C GLY A 235 -2.79 2.08 15.34
N VAL A 236 -2.51 2.06 14.04
CA VAL A 236 -1.17 2.33 13.49
C VAL A 236 -0.85 3.83 13.59
N SER A 237 0.16 4.16 14.40
CA SER A 237 0.62 5.53 14.59
C SER A 237 1.53 5.99 13.45
N THR A 238 1.08 6.97 12.67
CA THR A 238 1.84 7.58 11.58
C THR A 238 2.40 8.94 11.99
N ARG A 239 3.60 9.29 11.52
CA ARG A 239 4.18 10.64 11.65
C ARG A 239 4.02 11.43 10.36
#